data_AF-A0A821JQA9-F1
#
_entry.id   AF-A0A821JQA9-F1
#
_cell.length_a   1.000
_cell.length_b   1.000
_cell.length_c   1.000
_cell.angle_alpha   90.00
_cell.angle_beta   90.00
_cell.angle_gamma   90.00
#
_symmetry.space_group_name_H-M   'P 1'
#
loop_
_entity.id
_entity.type
_entity.pdbx_description
1 polymer ?
#
loop_
_entity_poly.entity_id
_entity_poly.type
_entity_poly.pdbx_seq_one_letter_code
_entity_poly.pdbx_strand_id
1 'polypeptide(L)'
;MRLAPVPLFFYRHPTMAVEYSGISGKITHGDKKVYDACRYYGALIVAALNGATKNQLTSNTFYDDHLEWFDNISLHPDILTIAQGSYKKPGGYKDGIRGKGYIVNALEAALWAFWSDDDSFEKGALKAVNLGDDTDTTAAIYGQLAGAHYGYKTGSPTKEKNGLEI
;
A
#
# COMPACT_ATOMS: atom_id res chain seq x y z
N MET A 1 -7.32 1.58 4.48
CA MET A 1 -7.71 0.15 4.52
C MET A 1 -8.76 -0.31 3.50
N ARG A 2 -9.51 0.56 2.80
CA ARG A 2 -10.60 0.12 1.90
C ARG A 2 -10.40 0.50 0.42
N LEU A 3 -9.16 0.69 -0.02
CA LEU A 3 -8.88 1.36 -1.29
C LEU A 3 -9.06 0.44 -2.50
N ALA A 4 -8.64 -0.83 -2.38
CA ALA A 4 -8.41 -1.76 -3.49
C ALA A 4 -9.50 -1.81 -4.58
N PRO A 5 -10.82 -1.74 -4.29
CA PRO A 5 -11.83 -1.78 -5.34
C PRO A 5 -11.64 -0.71 -6.43
N VAL A 6 -11.15 0.49 -6.07
CA VAL A 6 -10.98 1.60 -7.01
C VAL A 6 -9.84 1.35 -8.01
N PRO A 7 -8.58 1.14 -7.61
CA PRO A 7 -7.50 0.85 -8.55
C PRO A 7 -7.70 -0.49 -9.27
N LEU A 8 -8.40 -1.47 -8.68
CA LEU A 8 -8.77 -2.72 -9.37
C LEU A 8 -9.74 -2.45 -10.54
N PHE A 9 -10.73 -1.58 -10.36
CA PHE A 9 -11.68 -1.26 -11.43
C PHE A 9 -11.03 -0.46 -12.55
N PHE A 10 -10.17 0.50 -12.21
CA PHE A 10 -9.56 1.43 -13.16
C PHE A 10 -8.13 1.05 -13.60
N TYR A 11 -7.67 -0.19 -13.37
CA TYR A 11 -6.25 -0.56 -13.57
C TYR A 11 -5.70 -0.33 -15.00
N ARG A 12 -6.57 -0.28 -16.02
CA ARG A 12 -6.23 0.03 -17.41
C ARG A 12 -6.15 1.54 -17.71
N HIS A 13 -6.50 2.37 -16.74
CA HIS A 13 -6.54 3.82 -16.84
C HIS A 13 -5.84 4.45 -15.61
N PRO A 14 -4.50 4.42 -15.54
CA PRO A 14 -3.75 4.76 -14.33
C PRO A 14 -4.07 6.14 -13.74
N THR A 15 -4.16 7.19 -14.57
CA THR A 15 -4.52 8.54 -14.11
C THR A 15 -5.89 8.58 -13.44
N MET A 16 -6.90 7.91 -14.02
CA MET A 16 -8.23 7.80 -13.41
C MET A 16 -8.19 6.97 -12.11
N ALA A 17 -7.44 5.87 -12.11
CA ALA A 17 -7.30 5.02 -10.93
C ALA A 17 -6.67 5.78 -9.76
N VAL A 18 -5.63 6.57 -10.01
CA VAL A 18 -4.95 7.40 -9.02
C VAL A 18 -5.89 8.49 -8.51
N GLU A 19 -6.55 9.24 -9.41
CA GLU A 19 -7.44 10.33 -9.00
C GLU A 19 -8.64 9.83 -8.19
N TYR A 20 -9.34 8.81 -8.69
CA TYR A 20 -10.50 8.25 -7.97
C TYR A 20 -10.09 7.56 -6.66
N SER A 21 -8.87 7.05 -6.56
CA SER A 21 -8.33 6.55 -5.29
C SER A 21 -8.27 7.67 -4.25
N GLY A 22 -7.75 8.84 -4.64
CA GLY A 22 -7.77 10.04 -3.79
C GLY A 22 -9.17 10.47 -3.40
N ILE A 23 -10.07 10.61 -4.37
CA ILE A 23 -11.46 11.04 -4.15
C ILE A 23 -12.20 10.09 -3.19
N SER A 24 -12.04 8.78 -3.36
CA SER A 24 -12.67 7.76 -2.49
C SER A 24 -12.26 7.89 -1.01
N GLY A 25 -10.99 8.22 -0.75
CA GLY A 25 -10.51 8.54 0.60
C GLY A 25 -11.15 9.80 1.17
N LYS A 26 -11.26 10.85 0.35
CA LYS A 26 -11.73 12.19 0.73
C LYS A 26 -13.19 12.22 1.21
N ILE A 27 -14.04 11.31 0.72
CA ILE A 27 -15.48 11.28 1.05
C ILE A 27 -15.74 11.24 2.56
N THR A 28 -14.91 10.51 3.32
CA THR A 28 -15.07 10.41 4.78
C THR A 28 -13.92 11.01 5.58
N HIS A 29 -12.83 11.44 4.91
CA HIS A 29 -11.64 11.98 5.56
C HIS A 29 -11.11 13.18 4.76
N GLY A 30 -11.38 14.41 5.22
CA GLY A 30 -11.06 15.63 4.47
C GLY A 30 -9.57 16.04 4.43
N ASP A 31 -8.67 15.30 5.07
CA ASP A 31 -7.23 15.64 5.14
C ASP A 31 -6.53 15.35 3.79
N LYS A 32 -5.74 16.32 3.32
CA LYS A 32 -4.92 16.19 2.10
C LYS A 32 -3.97 14.99 2.16
N LYS A 33 -3.45 14.63 3.34
CA LYS A 33 -2.59 13.45 3.51
C LYS A 33 -3.33 12.17 3.20
N VAL A 34 -4.62 12.07 3.55
CA VAL A 34 -5.43 10.89 3.22
C VAL A 34 -5.68 10.81 1.73
N TYR A 35 -6.00 11.94 1.10
CA TYR A 35 -6.16 12.03 -0.35
C TYR A 35 -4.88 11.59 -1.09
N ASP A 36 -3.72 12.16 -0.74
CA ASP A 36 -2.45 11.84 -1.41
C ASP A 36 -1.93 10.44 -1.06
N ALA A 37 -2.14 9.94 0.16
CA ALA A 37 -1.84 8.56 0.52
C ALA A 37 -2.64 7.58 -0.34
N CYS A 38 -3.93 7.84 -0.55
CA CYS A 38 -4.75 6.99 -1.41
C CYS A 38 -4.33 7.08 -2.88
N ARG A 39 -3.97 8.27 -3.40
CA ARG A 39 -3.42 8.41 -4.75
C ARG A 39 -2.16 7.58 -4.94
N TYR A 40 -1.18 7.76 -4.05
CA TYR A 40 0.09 7.03 -4.10
C TYR A 40 -0.12 5.52 -3.99
N TYR A 41 -0.92 5.09 -3.01
CA TYR A 41 -1.19 3.68 -2.80
C TYR A 41 -2.00 3.04 -3.95
N GLY A 42 -2.91 3.80 -4.56
CA GLY A 42 -3.62 3.41 -5.78
C GLY A 42 -2.67 3.19 -6.95
N ALA A 43 -1.69 4.08 -7.16
CA ALA A 43 -0.67 3.93 -8.19
C ALA A 43 0.15 2.64 -8.01
N LEU A 44 0.54 2.31 -6.77
CA LEU A 44 1.25 1.06 -6.48
C LEU A 44 0.43 -0.18 -6.84
N ILE A 45 -0.87 -0.19 -6.51
CA ILE A 45 -1.76 -1.31 -6.87
C ILE A 45 -1.90 -1.42 -8.39
N VAL A 46 -2.10 -0.30 -9.09
CA VAL A 46 -2.20 -0.28 -10.56
C VAL A 46 -0.93 -0.82 -11.20
N ALA A 47 0.24 -0.36 -10.74
CA ALA A 47 1.52 -0.84 -11.25
C ALA A 47 1.71 -2.34 -11.00
N ALA A 48 1.34 -2.83 -9.80
CA ALA A 48 1.39 -4.25 -9.48
C ALA A 48 0.49 -5.10 -10.40
N LEU A 49 -0.74 -4.64 -10.66
CA LEU A 49 -1.68 -5.30 -11.58
C LEU A 49 -1.19 -5.31 -13.04
N ASN A 50 -0.37 -4.33 -13.42
CA ASN A 50 0.27 -4.26 -14.73
C ASN A 50 1.64 -4.98 -14.78
N GLY A 51 1.98 -5.77 -13.75
CA GLY A 51 3.17 -6.63 -13.75
C GLY A 51 4.45 -5.97 -13.25
N ALA A 52 4.38 -4.81 -12.59
CA ALA A 52 5.56 -4.21 -11.98
C ALA A 52 6.16 -5.14 -10.92
N THR A 53 7.49 -5.29 -10.97
CA THR A 53 8.25 -6.04 -9.98
C THR A 53 8.26 -5.32 -8.64
N LYS A 54 8.49 -6.07 -7.55
CA LYS A 54 8.63 -5.50 -6.21
C LYS A 54 9.72 -4.43 -6.12
N ASN A 55 10.83 -4.61 -6.86
CA ASN A 55 11.91 -3.62 -6.94
C ASN A 55 11.45 -2.32 -7.59
N GLN A 56 10.61 -2.39 -8.62
CA GLN A 56 10.02 -1.20 -9.24
C GLN A 56 9.02 -0.52 -8.29
N LEU A 57 8.13 -1.30 -7.67
CA LEU A 57 7.13 -0.80 -6.72
C LEU A 57 7.75 -0.15 -5.48
N THR A 58 8.91 -0.64 -5.05
CA THR A 58 9.63 -0.10 -3.89
C THR A 58 10.78 0.83 -4.29
N SER A 59 10.90 1.24 -5.55
CA SER A 59 11.91 2.22 -5.97
C SER A 59 11.66 3.57 -5.30
N ASN A 60 12.72 4.26 -4.88
CA ASN A 60 12.61 5.62 -4.35
C ASN A 60 12.20 6.64 -5.43
N THR A 61 12.31 6.25 -6.71
CA THR A 61 11.90 7.06 -7.88
C THR A 61 10.51 6.69 -8.38
N PHE A 62 9.82 5.70 -7.77
CA PHE A 62 8.54 5.22 -8.30
C PHE A 62 7.54 6.35 -8.55
N TYR A 63 7.45 7.31 -7.62
CA TYR A 63 6.57 8.47 -7.80
C TYR A 63 7.00 9.35 -8.98
N ASP A 64 8.28 9.67 -9.07
CA ASP A 64 8.84 10.54 -10.12
C ASP A 64 8.67 9.92 -11.52
N ASP A 65 8.89 8.60 -11.61
CA ASP A 65 8.74 7.82 -12.85
C ASP A 65 7.28 7.76 -13.33
N HIS A 66 6.31 8.10 -12.47
CA HIS A 66 4.88 8.03 -12.75
C HIS A 66 4.15 9.37 -12.53
N LEU A 67 4.86 10.51 -12.53
CA LEU A 67 4.27 11.84 -12.26
C LEU A 67 3.04 12.17 -13.10
N GLU A 68 3.00 11.70 -14.35
CA GLU A 68 1.86 11.88 -15.25
C GLU A 68 0.56 11.26 -14.72
N TRP A 69 0.65 10.18 -13.93
CA TRP A 69 -0.53 9.56 -13.29
C TRP A 69 -1.11 10.43 -12.17
N PHE A 70 -0.34 11.38 -11.68
CA PHE A 70 -0.71 12.31 -10.61
C PHE A 70 -1.04 13.71 -11.14
N ASP A 71 -1.32 13.85 -12.44
CA ASP A 71 -1.56 15.14 -13.12
C ASP A 71 -0.40 16.14 -12.93
N ASN A 72 0.82 15.64 -12.68
CA ASN A 72 1.99 16.45 -12.31
C ASN A 72 1.80 17.28 -11.03
N ILE A 73 0.87 16.88 -10.16
CA ILE A 73 0.61 17.52 -8.87
C ILE A 73 1.41 16.81 -7.78
N SER A 74 2.24 17.58 -7.07
CA SER A 74 3.02 17.09 -5.92
C SER A 74 2.13 16.47 -4.84
N LEU A 75 2.55 15.32 -4.32
CA LEU A 75 2.00 14.74 -3.10
C LEU A 75 2.33 15.62 -1.89
N HIS A 76 1.56 15.48 -0.82
CA HIS A 76 1.88 16.03 0.48
C HIS A 76 3.28 15.57 0.95
N PRO A 77 4.11 16.44 1.57
CA PRO A 77 5.48 16.11 1.98
C PRO A 77 5.64 14.81 2.78
N ASP A 78 4.77 14.56 3.74
CA ASP A 78 4.77 13.30 4.51
C ASP A 78 4.61 12.05 3.63
N ILE A 79 3.76 12.12 2.60
CA ILE A 79 3.53 11.00 1.68
C ILE A 79 4.70 10.88 0.69
N LEU A 80 5.26 12.00 0.25
CA LEU A 80 6.46 12.00 -0.57
C LEU A 80 7.66 11.38 0.17
N THR A 81 7.80 11.66 1.46
CA THR A 81 8.83 11.05 2.33
C THR A 81 8.69 9.53 2.35
N ILE A 82 7.45 9.02 2.44
CA ILE A 82 7.17 7.58 2.33
C ILE A 82 7.50 7.07 0.93
N ALA A 83 7.09 7.76 -0.13
CA ALA A 83 7.35 7.36 -1.51
C ALA A 83 8.86 7.26 -1.81
N GLN A 84 9.66 8.12 -1.17
CA GLN A 84 11.12 8.11 -1.25
C GLN A 84 11.79 7.05 -0.34
N GLY A 85 10.99 6.21 0.32
CA GLY A 85 11.48 5.00 0.99
C GLY A 85 11.72 5.13 2.48
N SER A 86 11.08 6.06 3.20
CA SER A 86 11.21 6.17 4.66
C SER A 86 10.90 4.86 5.41
N TYR A 87 10.06 4.00 4.82
CA TYR A 87 9.71 2.68 5.34
C TYR A 87 10.83 1.63 5.25
N LYS A 88 11.94 1.88 4.54
CA LYS A 88 13.04 0.90 4.33
C LYS A 88 13.95 0.78 5.56
N LYS A 89 13.37 0.37 6.68
CA LYS A 89 14.04 0.26 7.97
C LYS A 89 14.17 -1.21 8.40
N PRO A 90 15.36 -1.83 8.32
CA PRO A 90 15.53 -3.27 8.59
C PRO A 90 15.02 -3.74 9.96
N GLY A 91 15.13 -2.89 10.98
CA GLY A 91 14.70 -3.17 12.35
C GLY A 91 13.21 -2.93 12.63
N GLY A 92 12.44 -2.46 11.64
CA GLY A 92 10.99 -2.27 11.74
C GLY A 92 10.59 -1.46 12.95
N TYR A 93 9.89 -2.09 13.91
CA TYR A 93 9.47 -1.43 15.16
C TYR A 93 10.66 -0.80 15.93
N LYS A 94 11.84 -1.44 15.95
CA LYS A 94 13.01 -0.89 16.65
C LYS A 94 13.53 0.40 16.00
N ASP A 95 13.33 0.54 14.70
CA ASP A 95 13.77 1.72 13.92
C ASP A 95 12.66 2.77 13.77
N GLY A 96 11.57 2.62 14.53
CA GLY A 96 10.50 3.63 14.62
C GLY A 96 9.32 3.42 13.67
N ILE A 97 9.22 2.29 12.95
CA ILE A 97 7.99 1.96 12.20
C ILE A 97 6.85 1.71 13.19
N ARG A 98 5.71 2.38 13.01
CA ARG A 98 4.54 2.27 13.90
C ARG A 98 3.28 2.17 13.06
N GLY A 99 2.49 1.12 13.23
CA GLY A 99 1.21 0.95 12.57
C GLY A 99 0.09 1.58 13.37
N LYS A 100 0.02 2.91 13.47
CA LYS A 100 -1.06 3.61 14.22
C LYS A 100 -2.17 4.05 13.28
N GLY A 101 -3.36 4.36 13.81
CA GLY A 101 -4.52 4.84 13.04
C GLY A 101 -4.35 6.18 12.29
N TYR A 102 -3.16 6.79 12.32
CA TYR A 102 -2.81 7.92 11.49
C TYR A 102 -2.31 7.44 10.12
N ILE A 103 -2.88 7.95 9.03
CA ILE A 103 -2.66 7.43 7.67
C ILE A 103 -1.18 7.34 7.25
N VAL A 104 -0.35 8.31 7.64
CA VAL A 104 1.09 8.31 7.31
C VAL A 104 1.77 7.10 7.97
N ASN A 105 1.47 6.86 9.25
CA ASN A 105 2.01 5.75 10.03
C ASN A 105 1.54 4.40 9.47
N ALA A 106 0.23 4.27 9.21
CA ALA A 106 -0.35 3.04 8.67
C ALA A 106 0.19 2.70 7.28
N LEU A 107 0.36 3.70 6.40
CA LEU A 107 0.93 3.51 5.07
C LEU A 107 2.41 3.13 5.14
N GLU A 108 3.21 3.82 5.96
CA GLU A 108 4.63 3.52 6.16
C GLU A 108 4.82 2.09 6.69
N ALA A 109 4.02 1.69 7.69
CA ALA A 109 4.03 0.35 8.26
C ALA A 109 3.67 -0.74 7.24
N ALA A 110 2.62 -0.53 6.44
CA ALA A 110 2.21 -1.49 5.43
C ALA A 110 3.26 -1.65 4.31
N LEU A 111 3.90 -0.55 3.89
CA LEU A 111 4.98 -0.60 2.89
C LEU A 111 6.27 -1.19 3.46
N TRP A 112 6.57 -0.99 4.74
CA TRP A 112 7.65 -1.71 5.42
C TRP A 112 7.40 -3.22 5.40
N ALA A 113 6.18 -3.65 5.73
CA ALA A 113 5.80 -5.05 5.68
C ALA A 113 5.98 -5.61 4.25
N PHE A 114 5.47 -4.91 3.23
CA PHE A 114 5.63 -5.29 1.82
C PHE A 114 7.08 -5.37 1.37
N TRP A 115 7.88 -4.34 1.66
CA TRP A 115 9.29 -4.32 1.29
C TRP A 115 10.07 -5.47 1.94
N SER A 116 9.78 -5.77 3.20
CA SER A 116 10.52 -6.75 3.99
C SER A 116 9.92 -8.16 3.96
N ASP A 117 8.83 -8.44 3.25
CA ASP A 117 8.08 -9.71 3.36
C ASP A 117 8.77 -10.98 2.81
N ASP A 118 10.06 -10.91 2.44
CA ASP A 118 10.85 -12.03 1.92
C ASP A 118 10.15 -12.75 0.75
N ASP A 119 9.50 -11.94 -0.11
CA ASP A 119 8.78 -12.35 -1.32
C ASP A 119 7.65 -13.36 -1.05
N SER A 120 6.98 -13.19 0.09
CA SER A 120 5.93 -14.06 0.56
C SER A 120 4.79 -13.28 1.21
N PHE A 121 3.58 -13.46 0.67
CA PHE A 121 2.36 -12.89 1.23
C PHE A 121 2.20 -13.21 2.74
N GLU A 122 2.37 -14.48 3.12
CA GLU A 122 2.17 -14.94 4.49
C GLU A 122 3.18 -14.31 5.45
N LYS A 123 4.47 -14.26 5.06
CA LYS A 123 5.50 -13.64 5.89
C LYS A 123 5.26 -12.14 6.07
N GLY A 124 4.84 -11.44 5.03
CA GLY A 124 4.53 -10.02 5.14
C GLY A 124 3.28 -9.75 5.96
N ALA A 125 2.24 -10.59 5.84
CA ALA A 125 1.04 -10.50 6.68
C ALA A 125 1.41 -10.70 8.16
N LEU A 126 2.25 -11.69 8.47
CA LEU A 126 2.79 -11.90 9.81
C LEU A 126 3.61 -10.69 10.28
N LYS A 127 4.43 -10.07 9.42
CA LYS A 127 5.19 -8.85 9.78
C LYS A 127 4.25 -7.67 10.07
N ALA A 128 3.21 -7.48 9.26
CA ALA A 128 2.21 -6.42 9.44
C ALA A 128 1.45 -6.57 10.76
N VAL A 129 1.01 -7.79 11.10
CA VAL A 129 0.28 -8.07 12.36
C VAL A 129 1.22 -7.97 13.56
N ASN A 130 2.43 -8.52 13.48
CA ASN A 130 3.37 -8.50 14.62
C ASN A 130 4.03 -7.15 14.87
N LEU A 131 3.80 -6.14 14.02
CA LEU A 131 4.25 -4.77 14.28
C LEU A 131 3.54 -4.17 15.52
N GLY A 132 2.37 -4.69 15.88
CA GLY A 132 1.55 -4.18 16.98
C GLY A 132 0.75 -2.93 16.60
N ASP A 133 0.22 -2.23 17.60
CA ASP A 133 -0.67 -1.07 17.44
C ASP A 133 -1.98 -1.40 16.68
N ASP A 134 -2.31 -0.66 15.62
CA ASP A 134 -3.48 -0.82 14.75
C ASP A 134 -3.19 -1.87 13.67
N THR A 135 -3.18 -3.12 14.13
CA THR A 135 -2.73 -4.29 13.36
C THR A 135 -3.70 -4.67 12.25
N ASP A 136 -5.01 -4.52 12.48
CA ASP A 136 -6.05 -4.78 11.48
C ASP A 136 -5.95 -3.80 10.30
N THR A 137 -5.74 -2.50 10.56
CA THR A 137 -5.52 -1.51 9.49
C THR A 137 -4.23 -1.80 8.73
N THR A 138 -3.14 -2.08 9.44
CA THR A 138 -1.83 -2.32 8.81
C THR A 138 -1.86 -3.57 7.94
N ALA A 139 -2.40 -4.68 8.44
CA ALA A 139 -2.54 -5.92 7.70
C ALA A 139 -3.50 -5.78 6.50
N ALA A 140 -4.60 -5.06 6.67
CA ALA A 140 -5.54 -4.80 5.59
C ALA A 140 -4.91 -3.96 4.46
N ILE A 141 -4.11 -2.94 4.79
CA ILE A 141 -3.38 -2.19 3.77
C ILE A 141 -2.34 -3.11 3.13
N TYR A 142 -1.46 -3.77 3.89
CA TYR A 142 -0.47 -4.71 3.31
C TYR A 142 -1.11 -5.70 2.32
N GLY A 143 -2.19 -6.36 2.72
CA GLY A 143 -2.84 -7.41 1.96
C GLY A 143 -3.37 -6.96 0.59
N GLN A 144 -3.76 -5.68 0.44
CA GLN A 144 -4.25 -5.15 -0.84
C GLN A 144 -3.14 -5.09 -1.89
N LEU A 145 -1.98 -4.54 -1.54
CA LEU A 145 -0.83 -4.44 -2.45
C LEU A 145 -0.17 -5.80 -2.65
N ALA A 146 0.06 -6.55 -1.57
CA ALA A 146 0.65 -7.88 -1.64
C ALA A 146 -0.23 -8.84 -2.44
N GLY A 147 -1.56 -8.78 -2.28
CA GLY A 147 -2.51 -9.55 -3.07
C GLY A 147 -2.49 -9.18 -4.55
N ALA A 148 -2.38 -7.89 -4.88
CA ALA A 148 -2.22 -7.44 -6.27
C ALA A 148 -0.89 -7.88 -6.88
N HIS A 149 0.20 -7.90 -6.10
CA HIS A 149 1.53 -8.25 -6.57
C HIS A 149 1.77 -9.76 -6.72
N TYR A 150 1.46 -10.54 -5.69
CA TYR A 150 1.67 -12.00 -5.71
C TYR A 150 0.56 -12.75 -6.45
N GLY A 151 -0.59 -12.09 -6.63
CA GLY A 151 -1.78 -12.67 -7.24
C GLY A 151 -2.46 -13.72 -6.36
N TYR A 152 -3.68 -14.08 -6.74
CA TYR A 152 -4.39 -15.19 -6.12
C TYR A 152 -3.97 -16.50 -6.77
N LYS A 153 -3.09 -17.28 -6.12
CA LYS A 153 -2.93 -18.69 -6.50
C LYS A 153 -4.03 -19.51 -5.83
N THR A 154 -4.68 -20.37 -6.61
CA THR A 154 -5.66 -21.36 -6.13
C THR A 154 -5.11 -22.33 -5.06
N GLY A 155 -3.83 -22.22 -4.69
CA GLY A 155 -3.16 -22.95 -3.61
C GLY A 155 -2.62 -22.13 -2.42
N SER A 156 -2.93 -20.84 -2.25
CA SER A 156 -2.56 -20.11 -1.01
C SER A 156 -3.14 -20.81 0.24
N PRO A 157 -2.46 -20.76 1.41
CA PRO A 157 -2.63 -21.70 2.51
C PRO A 157 -4.08 -21.83 2.97
N THR A 158 -4.54 -23.06 3.11
CA THR A 158 -5.91 -23.45 3.44
C THR A 158 -6.34 -23.07 4.86
N LYS A 159 -5.43 -22.69 5.76
CA LYS A 159 -5.76 -22.40 7.17
C LYS A 159 -6.45 -21.04 7.36
N GLU A 160 -6.01 -20.00 6.68
CA GLU A 160 -6.59 -18.65 6.79
C GLU A 160 -7.91 -18.54 5.98
N LYS A 161 -7.99 -19.25 4.85
CA LYS A 161 -9.21 -19.35 4.03
C LYS A 161 -10.41 -19.91 4.80
N ASN A 162 -10.17 -20.87 5.69
CA ASN A 162 -11.22 -21.52 6.47
C ASN A 162 -11.67 -20.72 7.69
N GLY A 163 -10.98 -19.63 8.04
CA GLY A 163 -11.34 -18.72 9.14
C GLY A 163 -11.90 -17.38 8.68
N LEU A 164 -11.92 -17.10 7.37
CA LEU A 164 -12.55 -15.93 6.77
C LEU A 164 -14.05 -16.19 6.63
N GLU A 165 -14.85 -15.68 7.56
CA GLU A 165 -16.30 -15.53 7.34
C GLU A 165 -16.52 -14.36 6.38
N ILE A 166 -17.14 -14.63 5.22
CA ILE A 166 -17.56 -13.62 4.23
C ILE A 166 -19.06 -13.35 4.39
#